data_AF-A0A846AEP6-F1
#
_entry.id   AF-A0A846AEP6-F1
#
_cell.length_a   1.000
_cell.length_b   1.000
_cell.length_c   1.000
_cell.angle_alpha   90.00
_cell.angle_beta   90.00
_cell.angle_gamma   90.00
#
_symmetry.space_group_name_H-M   'P 1'
#
loop_
_entity.id
_entity.type
_entity.pdbx_description
1 polymer ?
#
loop_
_entity_poly.entity_id
_entity_poly.type
_entity_poly.pdbx_seq_one_letter_code
_entity_poly.pdbx_strand_id
1 'polypeptide(L)'
;MLRKRESPLLWSTVQENRCNEATSENSYHWISKHLYFSDIPEKIELFKNKYKFRKLTKSIFPNFYFREIPKKDLKRIEFNQIPLPFIIKPTIGIDSRKVYKVSSYEEWMKTIDLIKEEIAQTKNLYPESVLNTNSFIIEEYINGE
;
A
#
# COMPACT_ATOMS: atom_id res chain seq x y z
N MET A 1 22.04 -61.08 -0.70
CA MET A 1 22.60 -59.74 -0.88
C MET A 1 21.49 -58.73 -0.64
N LEU A 2 21.43 -58.17 0.57
CA LEU A 2 20.30 -57.39 1.09
C LEU A 2 20.39 -55.93 0.60
N ARG A 3 19.30 -55.44 -0.02
CA ARG A 3 19.11 -54.03 -0.36
C ARG A 3 19.00 -53.22 0.93
N LYS A 4 19.97 -52.34 1.19
CA LYS A 4 19.86 -51.32 2.25
C LYS A 4 18.88 -50.24 1.77
N ARG A 5 17.88 -49.96 2.62
CA ARG A 5 16.91 -48.87 2.47
C ARG A 5 17.64 -47.53 2.61
N GLU A 6 17.41 -46.63 1.67
CA GLU A 6 17.82 -45.23 1.79
C GLU A 6 16.96 -44.54 2.86
N SER A 7 17.64 -43.86 3.79
CA SER A 7 17.07 -43.06 4.87
C SER A 7 16.86 -41.62 4.40
N PRO A 8 15.65 -41.04 4.48
CA PRO A 8 15.37 -39.69 3.98
C PRO A 8 15.57 -38.66 5.09
N LEU A 9 16.81 -38.36 5.46
CA LEU A 9 17.11 -37.26 6.40
C LEU A 9 18.43 -36.59 6.04
N LEU A 10 18.41 -35.72 5.05
CA LEU A 10 19.39 -34.64 4.89
C LEU A 10 18.86 -33.50 4.00
N TRP A 11 17.64 -33.03 4.30
CA TRP A 11 17.12 -31.79 3.72
C TRP A 11 17.51 -30.53 4.53
N SER A 12 18.40 -30.64 5.52
CA SER A 12 18.62 -29.56 6.50
C SER A 12 19.72 -28.55 6.15
N THR A 13 20.40 -28.61 5.00
CA THR A 13 21.50 -27.64 4.78
C THR A 13 21.74 -27.31 3.31
N VAL A 14 20.86 -26.50 2.73
CA VAL A 14 21.18 -25.32 1.89
C VAL A 14 19.87 -24.52 1.81
N GLN A 15 19.67 -23.54 2.69
CA GLN A 15 18.71 -22.47 2.43
C GLN A 15 19.31 -21.63 1.31
N GLU A 16 19.03 -22.07 0.09
CA GLU A 16 19.39 -21.39 -1.14
C GLU A 16 18.69 -20.02 -1.09
N ASN A 17 19.48 -18.97 -0.86
CA ASN A 17 19.08 -17.56 -0.89
C ASN A 17 18.59 -17.18 -2.29
N ARG A 18 17.44 -17.73 -2.70
CA ARG A 18 16.85 -17.40 -3.98
C ARG A 18 16.17 -16.05 -3.85
N CYS A 19 16.62 -15.15 -4.73
CA CYS A 19 16.03 -13.89 -5.14
C CYS A 19 14.61 -14.10 -5.76
N ASN A 20 13.76 -14.90 -5.13
CA ASN A 20 12.41 -15.20 -5.58
C ASN A 20 11.37 -14.33 -4.87
N GLU A 21 11.74 -13.66 -3.77
CA GLU A 21 10.83 -12.76 -3.08
C GLU A 21 10.85 -11.32 -3.64
N ALA A 22 11.89 -10.94 -4.41
CA ALA A 22 12.11 -9.58 -4.92
C ALA A 22 10.96 -9.03 -5.79
N THR A 23 10.10 -9.91 -6.32
CA THR A 23 8.92 -9.55 -7.14
C THR A 23 7.67 -9.26 -6.31
N SER A 24 7.69 -9.52 -4.99
CA SER A 24 6.57 -9.28 -4.10
C SER A 24 6.77 -8.02 -3.27
N GLU A 25 5.66 -7.38 -2.89
CA GLU A 25 5.65 -6.21 -2.00
C GLU A 25 6.33 -6.47 -0.65
N ASN A 26 6.43 -7.74 -0.22
CA ASN A 26 7.12 -8.19 0.99
C ASN A 26 8.66 -7.99 0.89
N SER A 27 9.18 -7.92 -0.34
CA SER A 27 10.54 -7.56 -0.76
C SER A 27 11.14 -6.36 -0.05
N TYR A 28 10.28 -5.38 0.20
CA TYR A 28 10.74 -4.04 0.53
C TYR A 28 11.47 -3.97 1.86
N HIS A 29 11.05 -4.75 2.87
CA HIS A 29 11.75 -4.74 4.16
C HIS A 29 13.19 -5.24 4.01
N TRP A 30 13.40 -6.32 3.25
CA TRP A 30 14.73 -6.86 3.03
C TRP A 30 15.59 -5.89 2.20
N ILE A 31 15.02 -5.33 1.14
CA ILE A 31 15.72 -4.38 0.24
C ILE A 31 16.13 -3.12 1.00
N SER A 32 15.21 -2.50 1.74
CA SER A 32 15.52 -1.30 2.53
C SER A 32 16.62 -1.56 3.57
N LYS A 33 16.67 -2.76 4.15
CA LYS A 33 17.69 -3.13 5.13
C LYS A 33 19.07 -3.41 4.54
N HIS A 34 19.15 -4.04 3.37
CA HIS A 34 20.43 -4.52 2.81
C HIS A 34 20.97 -3.63 1.69
N LEU A 35 20.12 -2.84 1.04
CA LEU A 35 20.48 -1.95 -0.07
C LEU A 35 20.29 -0.46 0.29
N TYR A 36 20.32 -0.13 1.60
CA TYR A 36 20.16 1.25 2.10
C TYR A 36 21.19 2.24 1.55
N PHE A 37 22.35 1.75 1.11
CA PHE A 37 23.43 2.56 0.52
C PHE A 37 23.17 2.94 -0.95
N SER A 38 22.12 2.37 -1.56
CA SER A 38 21.75 2.63 -2.96
C SER A 38 20.52 3.54 -3.05
N ASP A 39 20.18 3.97 -4.26
CA ASP A 39 18.96 4.73 -4.54
C ASP A 39 17.70 3.85 -4.67
N ILE A 40 17.86 2.53 -4.59
CA ILE A 40 16.77 1.55 -4.80
C ILE A 40 15.65 1.73 -3.75
N PRO A 41 15.92 1.84 -2.43
CA PRO A 41 14.84 2.02 -1.46
C PRO A 41 14.03 3.29 -1.69
N GLU A 42 14.68 4.39 -2.06
CA GLU A 42 14.00 5.65 -2.39
C GLU A 42 13.11 5.50 -3.63
N LYS A 43 13.62 4.86 -4.69
CA LYS A 43 12.83 4.54 -5.89
C LYS A 43 11.63 3.66 -5.55
N ILE A 44 11.80 2.60 -4.76
CA ILE A 44 10.68 1.74 -4.36
C ILE A 44 9.63 2.54 -3.59
N GLU A 45 10.06 3.38 -2.64
CA GLU A 45 9.18 4.24 -1.86
C GLU A 45 8.37 5.20 -2.75
N LEU A 46 8.98 5.75 -3.80
CA LEU A 46 8.32 6.62 -4.77
C LEU A 46 7.15 5.92 -5.48
N PHE A 47 7.29 4.63 -5.84
CA PHE A 47 6.26 3.85 -6.51
C PHE A 47 5.25 3.22 -5.55
N LYS A 48 5.68 2.83 -4.34
CA LYS A 48 4.78 2.27 -3.32
C LYS A 48 3.83 3.30 -2.73
N ASN A 49 4.35 4.50 -2.46
CA ASN A 49 3.57 5.55 -1.84
C ASN A 49 2.79 6.32 -2.91
N LYS A 50 1.48 6.07 -2.96
CA LYS A 50 0.57 6.64 -3.96
C LYS A 50 0.58 8.16 -3.96
N TYR A 51 0.77 8.81 -2.81
CA TYR A 51 0.87 10.26 -2.73
C TYR A 51 2.18 10.79 -3.31
N LYS A 52 3.32 10.14 -3.00
CA LYS A 52 4.61 10.49 -3.62
C LYS A 52 4.56 10.26 -5.14
N PHE A 53 3.94 9.19 -5.59
CA PHE A 53 3.73 8.93 -7.02
C PHE A 53 2.87 10.00 -7.71
N ARG A 54 1.78 10.46 -7.07
CA ARG A 54 0.99 11.59 -7.59
C ARG A 54 1.77 12.90 -7.64
N LYS A 55 2.64 13.18 -6.65
CA LYS A 55 3.57 14.33 -6.73
C LYS A 55 4.52 14.21 -7.91
N LEU A 56 5.13 13.05 -8.10
CA LEU A 56 6.06 12.79 -9.21
C LEU A 56 5.40 13.07 -10.56
N THR A 57 4.16 12.63 -10.73
CA THR A 57 3.41 12.73 -11.99
C THR A 57 2.66 14.06 -12.16
N LYS A 58 2.74 14.98 -11.19
CA LYS A 58 2.01 16.25 -11.21
C LYS A 58 2.40 17.15 -12.39
N SER A 59 3.65 17.11 -12.85
CA SER A 59 4.07 17.85 -14.05
C SER A 59 3.39 17.35 -15.32
N ILE A 60 3.03 16.06 -15.38
CA ILE A 60 2.34 15.44 -16.51
C ILE A 60 0.83 15.68 -16.40
N PHE A 61 0.28 15.67 -15.17
CA PHE A 61 -1.13 15.89 -14.89
C PHE A 61 -1.35 17.10 -13.96
N PRO A 62 -1.11 18.34 -14.44
CA PRO A 62 -1.08 19.54 -13.61
C PRO A 62 -2.42 19.85 -12.94
N ASN A 63 -3.52 19.49 -13.57
CA ASN A 63 -4.87 19.74 -13.05
C ASN A 63 -5.39 18.61 -12.18
N PHE A 64 -4.67 17.46 -12.10
CA PHE A 64 -5.15 16.31 -11.35
C PHE A 64 -5.20 16.61 -9.84
N TYR A 65 -6.37 16.55 -9.24
CA TYR A 65 -6.58 16.81 -7.82
C TYR A 65 -6.16 15.60 -6.99
N PHE A 66 -5.30 15.85 -6.01
CA PHE A 66 -4.99 14.88 -4.96
C PHE A 66 -4.49 15.57 -3.69
N ARG A 67 -4.69 14.93 -2.54
CA ARG A 67 -4.24 15.40 -1.23
C ARG A 67 -3.98 14.22 -0.30
N GLU A 68 -2.90 14.30 0.48
CA GLU A 68 -2.67 13.39 1.60
C GLU A 68 -3.39 13.87 2.86
N ILE A 69 -3.98 12.94 3.59
CA ILE A 69 -4.76 13.18 4.79
C ILE A 69 -4.33 12.20 5.88
N PRO A 70 -3.81 12.68 7.02
CA PRO A 70 -3.57 11.82 8.18
C PRO A 70 -4.86 11.16 8.66
N LYS A 71 -4.81 9.90 9.10
CA LYS A 71 -5.97 9.16 9.64
C LYS A 71 -6.74 9.96 10.69
N LYS A 72 -6.02 10.65 11.58
CA LYS A 72 -6.60 11.46 12.67
C LYS A 72 -7.46 12.63 12.17
N ASP A 73 -7.20 13.10 10.94
CA ASP A 73 -7.82 14.29 10.38
C ASP A 73 -8.95 13.96 9.38
N LEU A 74 -9.25 12.66 9.13
CA LEU A 74 -10.31 12.25 8.20
C LEU A 74 -11.67 12.91 8.52
N LYS A 75 -12.07 12.99 9.80
CA LYS A 75 -13.33 13.65 10.19
C LYS A 75 -13.30 15.19 10.12
N ARG A 76 -12.13 15.79 9.90
CA ARG A 76 -11.91 17.24 9.95
C ARG A 76 -11.76 17.87 8.57
N ILE A 77 -11.88 17.08 7.50
CA ILE A 77 -11.70 17.58 6.15
C ILE A 77 -12.88 18.45 5.74
N GLU A 78 -12.60 19.54 5.03
CA GLU A 78 -13.64 20.36 4.41
C GLU A 78 -14.14 19.67 3.14
N PHE A 79 -15.17 18.82 3.28
CA PHE A 79 -15.70 18.00 2.19
C PHE A 79 -16.10 18.83 0.96
N ASN A 80 -16.70 19.99 1.17
CA ASN A 80 -17.17 20.88 0.09
C ASN A 80 -16.05 21.46 -0.78
N GLN A 81 -14.78 21.33 -0.37
CA GLN A 81 -13.62 21.77 -1.16
C GLN A 81 -13.04 20.64 -2.04
N ILE A 82 -13.59 19.43 -1.97
CA ILE A 82 -13.07 18.25 -2.66
C ILE A 82 -13.89 17.99 -3.92
N PRO A 83 -13.27 17.86 -5.11
CA PRO A 83 -13.98 17.47 -6.33
C PRO A 83 -14.67 16.11 -6.16
N LEU A 84 -15.90 16.00 -6.66
CA LEU A 84 -16.69 14.76 -6.63
C LEU A 84 -16.87 14.17 -8.03
N PRO A 85 -16.93 12.82 -8.15
CA PRO A 85 -16.59 11.87 -7.09
C PRO A 85 -15.07 11.82 -6.85
N PHE A 86 -14.66 11.36 -5.68
CA PHE A 86 -13.25 11.11 -5.37
C PHE A 86 -13.01 9.66 -4.93
N ILE A 87 -11.75 9.25 -5.00
CA ILE A 87 -11.25 8.00 -4.43
C ILE A 87 -10.48 8.32 -3.15
N ILE A 88 -10.77 7.60 -2.07
CA ILE A 88 -9.93 7.54 -0.88
C ILE A 88 -9.29 6.17 -0.74
N LYS A 89 -7.98 6.15 -0.47
CA LYS A 89 -7.21 4.90 -0.26
C LYS A 89 -5.97 5.14 0.60
N PRO A 90 -5.43 4.12 1.30
CA PRO A 90 -4.16 4.21 2.01
C PRO A 90 -3.03 4.66 1.07
N THR A 91 -2.12 5.50 1.57
CA THR A 91 -0.95 5.94 0.80
C THR A 91 -0.03 4.76 0.45
N ILE A 92 0.12 3.80 1.36
CA ILE A 92 0.83 2.53 1.16
C ILE A 92 -0.18 1.39 1.34
N GLY A 93 -0.33 0.55 0.33
CA GLY A 93 -1.28 -0.56 0.33
C GLY A 93 -1.23 -1.36 -0.97
N ILE A 94 -1.82 -2.56 -0.95
CA ILE A 94 -1.69 -3.57 -2.00
C ILE A 94 -3.05 -4.15 -2.42
N ASP A 95 -3.10 -4.79 -3.59
CA ASP A 95 -4.26 -5.52 -4.13
C ASP A 95 -5.59 -4.75 -4.12
N SER A 96 -5.55 -3.43 -4.34
CA SER A 96 -6.73 -2.55 -4.31
C SER A 96 -7.54 -2.62 -3.01
N ARG A 97 -6.94 -3.09 -1.91
CA ARG A 97 -7.60 -3.14 -0.61
C ARG A 97 -7.79 -1.74 -0.07
N LYS A 98 -8.94 -1.51 0.58
CA LYS A 98 -9.32 -0.24 1.22
C LYS A 98 -9.35 0.94 0.24
N VAL A 99 -9.84 0.69 -0.97
CA VAL A 99 -10.07 1.72 -1.99
C VAL A 99 -11.56 1.99 -2.06
N TYR A 100 -11.97 3.23 -1.81
CA TYR A 100 -13.38 3.61 -1.75
C TYR A 100 -13.65 4.78 -2.69
N LYS A 101 -14.72 4.67 -3.48
CA LYS A 101 -15.29 5.79 -4.25
C LYS A 101 -16.33 6.49 -3.38
N VAL A 102 -16.27 7.82 -3.36
CA VAL A 102 -17.17 8.67 -2.60
C VAL A 102 -17.78 9.70 -3.55
N SER A 103 -19.10 9.70 -3.63
CA SER A 103 -19.88 10.54 -4.55
C SER A 103 -20.77 11.54 -3.81
N SER A 104 -20.92 11.42 -2.50
CA SER A 104 -21.74 12.31 -1.67
C SER A 104 -21.20 12.43 -0.24
N TYR A 105 -21.66 13.43 0.50
CA TYR A 105 -21.31 13.61 1.91
C TYR A 105 -21.83 12.47 2.79
N GLU A 106 -23.01 11.92 2.47
CA GLU A 106 -23.55 10.77 3.19
C GLU A 106 -22.67 9.53 3.00
N GLU A 107 -22.24 9.26 1.76
CA GLU A 107 -21.27 8.21 1.45
C GLU A 107 -19.93 8.45 2.16
N TRP A 108 -19.50 9.71 2.27
CA TRP A 108 -18.27 10.05 2.97
C TRP A 108 -18.31 9.65 4.44
N MET A 109 -19.39 10.00 5.14
CA MET A 109 -19.56 9.65 6.54
C MET A 109 -19.58 8.13 6.75
N LYS A 110 -20.29 7.39 5.89
CA LYS A 110 -20.29 5.92 5.90
C LYS A 110 -18.90 5.34 5.63
N THR A 111 -18.18 5.92 4.67
CA THR A 111 -16.82 5.50 4.31
C THR A 111 -15.83 5.70 5.45
N ILE A 112 -15.92 6.82 6.19
CA ILE A 112 -15.06 7.05 7.36
C ILE A 112 -15.28 5.96 8.42
N ASP A 113 -16.55 5.63 8.71
CA ASP A 113 -16.86 4.65 9.75
C ASP A 113 -16.43 3.23 9.32
N LEU A 114 -16.61 2.87 8.04
CA LEU A 114 -16.08 1.63 7.46
C LEU A 114 -14.55 1.56 7.55
N ILE A 115 -13.83 2.62 7.17
CA ILE A 115 -12.36 2.69 7.28
C ILE A 115 -11.93 2.42 8.73
N LYS A 116 -12.62 3.02 9.72
CA LYS A 116 -12.29 2.82 11.13
C LYS A 116 -12.49 1.38 11.59
N GLU A 117 -13.62 0.78 11.21
CA GLU A 117 -13.92 -0.61 11.53
C GLU A 117 -12.88 -1.55 10.93
N GLU A 118 -12.61 -1.43 9.64
CA GLU A 118 -11.68 -2.34 9.01
C GLU A 118 -10.23 -2.14 9.47
N ILE A 119 -9.81 -0.93 9.88
CA ILE A 119 -8.50 -0.72 10.50
C ILE A 119 -8.41 -1.48 11.83
N ALA A 120 -9.48 -1.48 12.63
CA ALA A 120 -9.51 -2.23 13.88
C ALA A 120 -9.38 -3.74 13.63
N GLN A 121 -10.03 -4.26 12.59
CA GLN A 121 -9.99 -5.68 12.21
C GLN A 121 -8.67 -6.11 11.56
N THR A 122 -8.00 -5.20 10.85
CA THR A 122 -6.76 -5.52 10.10
C THR A 122 -5.47 -5.27 10.88
N LYS A 123 -5.59 -4.86 12.14
CA LYS A 123 -4.44 -4.61 13.02
C LYS A 123 -3.59 -5.89 13.13
N ASN A 124 -2.30 -5.76 12.82
CA ASN A 124 -1.30 -6.83 12.84
C ASN A 124 -1.42 -7.92 11.75
N LEU A 125 -2.29 -7.76 10.73
CA LEU A 125 -2.35 -8.72 9.61
C LEU A 125 -1.22 -8.51 8.59
N TYR A 126 -0.72 -7.29 8.46
CA TYR A 126 0.32 -6.93 7.49
C TYR A 126 1.37 -6.02 8.13
N PRO A 127 2.65 -6.13 7.73
CA PRO A 127 3.65 -5.15 8.12
C PRO A 127 3.33 -3.78 7.51
N GLU A 128 3.75 -2.69 8.17
CA GLU A 128 3.48 -1.31 7.70
C GLU A 128 4.10 -1.01 6.33
N SER A 129 5.15 -1.74 5.95
CA SER A 129 5.80 -1.68 4.64
C SER A 129 4.93 -2.21 3.48
N VAL A 130 3.85 -2.92 3.82
CA VAL A 130 2.91 -3.54 2.88
C VAL A 130 1.55 -2.82 2.93
N LEU A 131 1.06 -2.52 4.13
CA LEU A 131 -0.18 -1.77 4.31
C LEU A 131 -0.02 -0.79 5.47
N ASN A 132 -0.05 0.50 5.16
CA ASN A 132 0.03 1.57 6.16
C ASN A 132 -1.28 2.36 6.18
N THR A 133 -2.00 2.31 7.30
CA THR A 133 -3.28 3.01 7.47
C THR A 133 -3.17 4.30 8.28
N ASN A 134 -1.95 4.85 8.44
CA ASN A 134 -1.74 6.11 9.17
C ASN A 134 -2.00 7.35 8.32
N SER A 135 -1.87 7.24 6.99
CA SER A 135 -2.28 8.29 6.05
C SER A 135 -3.01 7.73 4.84
N PHE A 136 -3.88 8.56 4.28
CA PHE A 136 -4.70 8.27 3.11
C PHE A 136 -4.43 9.32 2.03
N ILE A 137 -4.59 8.93 0.78
CA ILE A 137 -4.73 9.88 -0.33
C ILE A 137 -6.20 9.98 -0.70
N ILE A 138 -6.68 11.21 -0.84
CA ILE A 138 -7.88 11.53 -1.61
C ILE A 138 -7.42 12.01 -2.98
N GLU A 139 -7.95 11.43 -4.05
CA GLU A 139 -7.69 11.84 -5.43
C GLU A 139 -8.99 11.88 -6.23
N GLU A 140 -9.06 12.74 -7.23
CA GLU A 140 -10.25 12.78 -8.10
C GLU A 140 -10.47 11.42 -8.80
N TYR A 141 -11.73 11.11 -9.07
CA TYR A 141 -12.08 9.91 -9.81
C TYR A 141 -11.74 10.07 -11.30
N ILE A 142 -11.02 9.11 -11.85
CA ILE A 142 -10.75 9.03 -13.29
C ILE A 142 -11.85 8.17 -13.92
N ASN A 143 -12.61 8.74 -14.86
CA ASN A 143 -13.54 7.97 -15.68
C ASN A 143 -12.74 7.06 -16.63
N GLY A 144 -13.10 5.77 -16.67
CA GLY A 144 -12.62 4.84 -17.69
C GLY A 144 -13.50 4.87 -18.94
N GLU A 145 -13.04 4.19 -19.99
CA GLU A 145 -13.82 3.83 -21.18
C GLU A 145 -14.57 2.50 -20.98
#